data_AF-A0A0C2Z7A7-F1
#
_entry.id   AF-A0A0C2Z7A7-F1
#
_cell.length_a   1.000
_cell.length_b   1.000
_cell.length_c   1.000
_cell.angle_alpha   90.00
_cell.angle_beta   90.00
_cell.angle_gamma   90.00
#
_symmetry.space_group_name_H-M   'P 1'
#
loop_
_entity.id
_entity.type
_entity.pdbx_description
1 polymer ?
#
loop_
_entity_poly.entity_id
_entity_poly.type
_entity_poly.pdbx_seq_one_letter_code
_entity_poly.pdbx_strand_id
1 'polypeptide(L)'
;MVAAGAVVFFSGCGASGAQFSQFATPKQDRGLVYVYRPESFVGGGVYYDIHVTNPSTPDFIAGKLVNGSYVEIDIPSGESEVWGKTESKSSVTLDVKKGETYCVKGGVGIGFLVGRPNLEIVDMDTCKKEIVETKLTK
;
A
#
# COMPACT_ATOMS: atom_id res chain seq x y z
N MET A 1 31.88 -43.01 6.83
CA MET A 1 30.58 -43.33 6.20
C MET A 1 29.52 -42.92 7.21
N VAL A 2 28.60 -41.97 7.04
CA VAL A 2 28.08 -41.22 5.89
C VAL A 2 27.50 -39.90 6.42
N ALA A 3 27.70 -38.84 5.64
CA ALA A 3 26.95 -37.57 5.52
C ALA A 3 26.42 -36.86 6.79
N ALA A 4 27.12 -35.79 7.18
CA ALA A 4 26.48 -34.65 7.81
C ALA A 4 25.76 -33.82 6.71
N GLY A 5 24.45 -33.97 6.61
CA GLY A 5 23.62 -33.15 5.72
C GLY A 5 23.48 -31.75 6.28
N ALA A 6 24.09 -30.75 5.63
CA ALA A 6 23.90 -29.35 5.97
C ALA A 6 22.52 -28.89 5.49
N VAL A 7 21.58 -28.73 6.42
CA VAL A 7 20.30 -28.06 6.16
C VAL A 7 20.57 -26.56 6.07
N VAL A 8 20.58 -26.03 4.85
CA VAL A 8 20.66 -24.58 4.62
C VAL A 8 19.26 -24.01 4.88
N PHE A 9 19.01 -23.56 6.11
CA PHE A 9 17.88 -22.68 6.38
C PHE A 9 18.20 -21.30 5.77
N PHE A 10 17.71 -21.06 4.57
CA PHE A 10 17.59 -19.70 4.04
C PHE A 10 16.48 -18.97 4.81
N SER A 11 16.77 -18.51 6.02
CA SER A 11 15.99 -17.46 6.66
C SER A 11 16.33 -16.13 5.98
N GLY A 12 15.83 -15.97 4.77
CA GLY A 12 15.85 -14.71 4.04
C GLY A 12 14.92 -13.72 4.73
N CYS A 13 15.40 -13.04 5.76
CA CYS A 13 14.74 -11.85 6.31
C CYS A 13 14.99 -10.68 5.34
N GLY A 14 14.41 -10.78 4.14
CA GLY A 14 14.45 -9.75 3.10
C GLY A 14 13.09 -9.06 3.01
N ALA A 15 13.10 -7.72 2.98
CA ALA A 15 11.98 -6.79 3.09
C ALA A 15 11.40 -6.66 4.52
N SER A 16 11.92 -5.67 5.24
CA SER A 16 11.56 -5.31 6.60
C SER A 16 10.18 -4.65 6.67
N GLY A 17 9.19 -5.41 7.17
CA GLY A 17 7.83 -4.97 7.46
C GLY A 17 7.04 -6.14 8.02
N ALA A 18 6.12 -5.91 8.96
CA ALA A 18 5.26 -6.99 9.45
C ALA A 18 4.33 -7.43 8.32
N GLN A 19 4.22 -8.75 8.08
CA GLN A 19 3.26 -9.30 7.13
C GLN A 19 1.84 -8.83 7.50
N PHE A 20 1.01 -8.51 6.50
CA PHE A 20 -0.40 -8.28 6.74
C PHE A 20 -1.01 -9.51 7.44
N SER A 21 -1.77 -9.27 8.50
CA SER A 21 -2.37 -10.34 9.32
C SER A 21 -3.87 -10.21 9.44
N GLN A 22 -4.37 -8.99 9.63
CA GLN A 22 -5.79 -8.68 9.73
C GLN A 22 -6.02 -7.20 9.46
N PHE A 23 -7.24 -6.86 9.04
CA PHE A 23 -7.68 -5.48 8.97
C PHE A 23 -7.88 -4.94 10.39
N ALA A 24 -7.37 -3.74 10.65
CA ALA A 24 -7.64 -3.02 11.87
C ALA A 24 -9.09 -2.48 11.86
N THR A 25 -9.59 -2.19 13.05
CA THR A 25 -10.89 -1.54 13.22
C THR A 25 -10.74 -0.03 13.02
N PRO A 26 -11.53 0.61 12.13
CA PRO A 26 -11.46 2.06 11.95
C PRO A 26 -11.72 2.83 13.25
N LYS A 27 -10.99 3.93 13.45
CA LYS A 27 -11.22 4.82 14.60
C LYS A 27 -12.59 5.48 14.52
N GLN A 28 -13.13 5.85 15.69
CA GLN A 28 -14.38 6.60 15.76
C GLN A 28 -14.30 7.88 14.92
N ASP A 29 -15.34 8.15 14.12
CA ASP A 29 -15.44 9.29 13.20
C ASP A 29 -14.40 9.35 12.07
N ARG A 30 -13.66 8.26 11.82
CA ARG A 30 -12.72 8.10 10.70
C ARG A 30 -13.12 6.91 9.84
N GLY A 31 -12.64 6.91 8.60
CA GLY A 31 -12.54 5.68 7.81
C GLY A 31 -11.09 5.21 7.77
N LEU A 32 -10.90 3.92 7.53
CA LEU A 32 -9.58 3.32 7.42
C LEU A 32 -9.28 3.00 5.96
N VAL A 33 -8.17 3.51 5.43
CA VAL A 33 -7.76 3.28 4.06
C VAL A 33 -6.46 2.49 4.04
N TYR A 34 -6.51 1.34 3.38
CA TYR A 34 -5.32 0.56 3.05
C TYR A 34 -4.88 0.91 1.64
N VAL A 35 -3.68 1.46 1.49
CA VAL A 35 -3.05 1.59 0.17
C VAL A 35 -2.00 0.50 0.07
N TYR A 36 -2.21 -0.46 -0.82
CA TYR A 36 -1.36 -1.65 -0.92
C TYR A 36 -0.85 -1.83 -2.34
N ARG A 37 0.35 -2.37 -2.48
CA ARG A 37 0.98 -2.69 -3.76
C ARG A 37 1.44 -4.13 -3.75
N PRO A 38 0.77 -5.03 -4.50
CA PRO A 38 1.25 -6.39 -4.69
C PRO A 38 2.66 -6.41 -5.28
N GLU A 39 3.40 -7.49 -5.01
CA GLU A 39 4.69 -7.69 -5.65
C GLU A 39 4.55 -7.78 -7.17
N SER A 40 5.38 -7.02 -7.87
CA SER A 40 5.48 -7.06 -9.33
C SER A 40 6.93 -7.01 -9.77
N PHE A 41 7.26 -7.78 -10.80
CA PHE A 41 8.56 -7.71 -11.46
C PHE A 41 8.74 -6.35 -12.18
N VAL A 42 7.68 -5.85 -12.82
CA VAL A 42 7.70 -4.57 -13.51
C VAL A 42 7.67 -3.45 -12.49
N GLY A 43 8.68 -2.56 -12.56
CA GLY A 43 8.79 -1.42 -11.66
C GLY A 43 9.16 -1.79 -10.22
N GLY A 44 9.68 -3.00 -9.96
CA GLY A 44 9.95 -3.50 -8.61
C GLY A 44 10.93 -2.65 -7.78
N GLY A 45 11.84 -1.93 -8.44
CA GLY A 45 12.76 -0.98 -7.79
C GLY A 45 12.21 0.43 -7.59
N VAL A 46 11.00 0.73 -8.07
CA VAL A 46 10.37 2.05 -7.92
C VAL A 46 9.58 2.07 -6.62
N TYR A 47 9.66 3.17 -5.89
CA TYR A 47 8.82 3.47 -4.74
C TYR A 47 8.31 4.91 -4.86
N TYR A 48 7.21 5.22 -4.19
CA TYR A 48 6.66 6.56 -4.15
C TYR A 48 5.91 6.80 -2.84
N ASP A 49 5.82 8.05 -2.43
CA ASP A 49 5.09 8.44 -1.24
C ASP A 49 3.59 8.49 -1.55
N ILE A 50 2.79 8.04 -0.59
CA ILE A 50 1.34 8.18 -0.58
C ILE A 50 1.02 9.45 0.17
N HIS A 51 0.37 10.35 -0.53
CA HIS A 51 -0.14 11.60 -0.02
C HIS A 51 -1.66 11.52 0.12
N VAL A 52 -2.18 12.24 1.11
CA VAL A 52 -3.61 12.41 1.33
C VAL A 52 -3.95 13.88 1.44
N THR A 53 -4.91 14.31 0.63
CA THR A 53 -5.50 15.64 0.67
C THR A 53 -6.97 15.52 1.04
N ASN A 54 -7.46 16.41 1.91
CA ASN A 54 -8.88 16.52 2.25
C ASN A 54 -9.26 18.01 2.24
N PRO A 55 -10.51 18.41 1.94
CA PRO A 55 -10.95 19.79 2.05
C PRO A 55 -10.70 20.44 3.42
N SER A 56 -10.64 19.63 4.49
CA SER A 56 -10.47 20.08 5.88
C SER A 56 -9.04 19.98 6.41
N THR A 57 -8.11 19.32 5.69
CA THR A 57 -6.73 19.12 6.15
C THR A 57 -5.73 19.35 5.02
N PRO A 58 -4.58 20.03 5.27
CA PRO A 58 -3.54 20.18 4.27
C PRO A 58 -2.99 18.81 3.82
N ASP A 59 -2.39 18.78 2.63
CA ASP A 59 -1.70 17.61 2.10
C ASP A 59 -0.65 17.10 3.10
N PHE A 60 -0.62 15.79 3.31
CA PHE A 60 0.37 15.13 4.15
C PHE A 60 0.81 13.78 3.58
N ILE A 61 2.04 13.39 3.90
CA ILE A 61 2.58 12.07 3.53
C ILE A 61 2.08 11.04 4.54
N ALA A 62 1.27 10.10 4.08
CA ALA A 62 0.74 9.01 4.89
C ALA A 62 1.70 7.82 5.01
N GLY A 63 2.64 7.68 4.08
CA GLY A 63 3.67 6.66 4.13
C GLY A 63 4.29 6.39 2.76
N LYS A 64 5.29 5.52 2.71
CA LYS A 64 5.95 5.12 1.46
C LYS A 64 5.35 3.82 0.94
N LEU A 65 4.98 3.78 -0.34
CA LEU A 65 4.55 2.55 -1.00
C LEU A 65 5.71 1.94 -1.79
N VAL A 66 6.16 0.77 -1.35
CA VAL A 66 7.21 -0.02 -1.98
C VAL A 66 6.62 -1.29 -2.60
N ASN A 67 7.42 -2.05 -3.33
CA ASN A 67 6.95 -3.30 -3.94
C ASN A 67 6.61 -4.33 -2.86
N GLY A 68 5.44 -4.97 -2.92
CA GLY A 68 5.01 -5.96 -1.93
C GLY A 68 4.64 -5.36 -0.58
N SER A 69 4.13 -4.13 -0.54
CA SER A 69 3.90 -3.43 0.72
C SER A 69 2.55 -2.75 0.82
N TYR A 70 2.15 -2.40 2.04
CA TYR A 70 0.98 -1.58 2.30
C TYR A 70 1.26 -0.48 3.31
N VAL A 71 0.42 0.54 3.28
CA VAL A 71 0.28 1.60 4.28
C VAL A 71 -1.17 1.63 4.78
N GLU A 72 -1.35 1.89 6.08
CA GLU A 72 -2.63 2.00 6.75
C GLU A 72 -2.86 3.46 7.14
N ILE A 73 -4.00 4.05 6.77
CA ILE A 73 -4.25 5.48 6.89
C ILE A 73 -5.63 5.74 7.51
N ASP A 74 -5.66 6.44 8.64
CA ASP A 74 -6.90 6.98 9.21
C ASP A 74 -7.28 8.31 8.53
N ILE A 75 -8.35 8.30 7.75
CA ILE A 75 -8.79 9.48 6.99
C ILE A 75 -10.09 10.03 7.61
N PRO A 76 -10.25 11.36 7.76
CA PRO A 76 -11.52 11.94 8.19
C PRO A 76 -12.65 11.57 7.23
N SER A 77 -13.88 11.45 7.75
CA SER A 77 -15.03 11.19 6.87
C SER A 77 -15.27 12.35 5.90
N GLY A 78 -15.70 12.01 4.68
CA GLY A 78 -15.90 12.93 3.57
C GLY A 78 -14.94 12.66 2.42
N GLU A 79 -14.88 13.60 1.49
CA GLU A 79 -14.05 13.47 0.30
C GLU A 79 -12.56 13.58 0.63
N SER A 80 -11.76 12.63 0.17
CA SER A 80 -10.31 12.65 0.27
C SER A 80 -9.65 12.14 -1.01
N GLU A 81 -8.66 12.89 -1.49
CA GLU A 81 -7.78 12.45 -2.59
C GLU A 81 -6.59 11.69 -2.01
N VAL A 82 -6.39 10.46 -2.46
CA VAL A 82 -5.18 9.68 -2.22
C VAL A 82 -4.34 9.71 -3.48
N TRP A 83 -3.08 10.12 -3.38
CA TRP A 83 -2.25 10.30 -4.57
C TRP A 83 -0.79 9.91 -4.35
N GLY A 84 -0.11 9.60 -5.45
CA GLY A 84 1.32 9.31 -5.49
C GLY A 84 1.94 9.85 -6.77
N LYS A 85 3.24 10.15 -6.73
CA LYS A 85 3.93 10.78 -7.88
C LYS A 85 5.37 10.29 -8.04
N THR A 86 5.74 10.03 -9.29
CA THR A 86 7.14 9.96 -9.75
C THR A 86 7.32 10.94 -10.93
N GLU A 87 7.43 10.46 -12.17
CA GLU A 87 7.36 11.28 -13.38
C GLU A 87 5.99 11.94 -13.55
N SER A 88 4.92 11.23 -13.20
CA SER A 88 3.54 11.71 -13.27
C SER A 88 2.80 11.40 -11.96
N LYS A 89 1.79 12.22 -11.67
CA LYS A 89 0.85 12.00 -10.55
C LYS A 89 -0.19 10.95 -10.98
N SER A 90 -0.51 10.04 -10.08
CA SER A 90 -1.73 9.22 -10.13
C SER A 90 -2.51 9.47 -8.84
N SER A 91 -3.82 9.58 -8.94
CA SER A 91 -4.69 9.81 -7.80
C SER A 91 -6.04 9.16 -7.94
N VAL A 92 -6.66 8.90 -6.79
CA VAL A 92 -8.04 8.44 -6.66
C VAL A 92 -8.74 9.26 -5.59
N THR A 93 -10.03 9.50 -5.76
CA THR A 93 -10.85 10.22 -4.79
C THR A 93 -11.79 9.25 -4.10
N LEU A 94 -11.74 9.23 -2.77
CA LEU A 94 -12.60 8.41 -1.92
C LEU A 94 -13.64 9.30 -1.24
N ASP A 95 -14.89 8.86 -1.21
CA ASP A 95 -15.90 9.37 -0.28
C ASP A 95 -15.90 8.49 0.98
N VAL A 96 -15.11 8.90 1.96
CA VAL A 96 -14.81 8.12 3.16
C VAL A 96 -15.95 8.22 4.16
N LYS A 97 -16.55 7.08 4.51
CA LYS A 97 -17.57 6.99 5.55
C LYS A 97 -16.97 6.59 6.88
N LYS A 98 -17.61 7.04 7.95
CA LYS A 98 -17.20 6.73 9.33
C LYS A 98 -17.36 5.23 9.60
N GLY A 99 -16.34 4.61 10.17
CA GLY A 99 -16.37 3.19 10.53
C GLY A 99 -16.18 2.23 9.35
N GLU A 100 -15.94 2.75 8.15
CA GLU A 100 -15.76 1.94 6.94
C GLU A 100 -14.28 1.78 6.58
N THR A 101 -13.98 0.66 5.92
CA THR A 101 -12.65 0.34 5.41
C THR A 101 -12.64 0.37 3.90
N TYR A 102 -11.62 0.99 3.32
CA TYR A 102 -11.41 1.11 1.88
C TYR A 102 -10.04 0.60 1.49
N CYS A 103 -9.91 0.17 0.24
CA CYS A 103 -8.64 -0.25 -0.32
C CYS A 103 -8.33 0.46 -1.62
N VAL A 104 -7.08 0.93 -1.73
CA VAL A 104 -6.50 1.47 -2.95
C VAL A 104 -5.33 0.59 -3.34
N LYS A 105 -5.45 -0.04 -4.50
CA LYS A 105 -4.36 -0.80 -5.11
C LYS A 105 -3.39 0.17 -5.78
N GLY A 106 -2.12 0.01 -5.45
CA GLY A 106 -1.00 0.69 -6.07
C GLY A 106 -0.24 -0.23 -7.03
N GLY A 107 0.32 0.38 -8.06
CA GLY A 107 1.18 -0.27 -9.03
C GLY A 107 2.13 0.72 -9.66
N VAL A 108 3.02 0.21 -10.52
CA VAL A 108 3.96 1.02 -11.28
C VAL A 108 3.83 0.64 -12.75
N GLY A 109 3.39 1.60 -13.56
CA GLY A 109 3.37 1.50 -15.02
C GLY A 109 4.67 1.99 -15.66
N ILE A 110 4.76 1.86 -16.98
CA ILE A 110 5.91 2.30 -17.77
C ILE A 110 6.02 3.83 -17.76
N GLY A 111 7.23 4.34 -17.54
CA GLY A 111 7.61 5.75 -17.73
C GLY A 111 8.77 5.88 -18.70
N PHE A 112 9.30 7.10 -18.86
CA PHE A 112 10.39 7.37 -19.81
C PHE A 112 11.77 7.00 -19.21
N LEU A 113 12.00 7.39 -17.96
CA LEU A 113 13.18 7.06 -17.15
C LEU A 113 12.80 6.31 -15.88
N VAL A 114 11.71 6.71 -15.21
CA VAL A 114 11.21 6.12 -13.97
C VAL A 114 9.75 5.69 -14.14
N GLY A 115 9.40 4.51 -13.64
CA GLY A 115 8.02 4.02 -13.70
C GLY A 115 7.03 4.95 -12.98
N ARG A 116 5.80 5.00 -13.47
CA ARG A 116 4.73 5.92 -13.03
C ARG A 116 3.77 5.23 -12.07
N PRO A 117 3.35 5.87 -10.95
CA PRO A 117 2.31 5.33 -10.10
C PRO A 117 1.03 5.04 -10.87
N ASN A 118 0.35 3.98 -10.47
CA ASN A 118 -1.02 3.67 -10.86
C ASN A 118 -1.78 3.36 -9.58
N LEU A 119 -2.79 4.16 -9.27
CA LEU A 119 -3.68 3.97 -8.14
C LEU A 119 -5.08 3.63 -8.63
N GLU A 120 -5.68 2.62 -8.02
CA GLU A 120 -7.03 2.12 -8.34
C GLU A 120 -7.79 1.80 -7.07
N ILE A 121 -9.05 2.24 -6.96
CA ILE A 121 -9.93 1.82 -5.86
C ILE A 121 -10.42 0.42 -6.17
N VAL A 122 -10.27 -0.50 -5.22
CA VAL A 122 -10.72 -1.89 -5.37
C VAL A 122 -11.75 -2.25 -4.32
N ASP A 123 -12.58 -3.25 -4.62
CA ASP A 123 -13.53 -3.80 -3.66
C ASP A 123 -12.81 -4.58 -2.55
N MET A 124 -13.53 -4.81 -1.45
CA MET A 124 -12.96 -5.49 -0.28
C MET A 124 -12.63 -6.97 -0.52
N ASP A 125 -13.29 -7.66 -1.45
CA ASP A 125 -13.00 -9.06 -1.74
C ASP A 125 -11.70 -9.21 -2.53
N THR A 126 -11.45 -8.31 -3.48
CA THR A 126 -10.18 -8.18 -4.19
C THR A 126 -9.08 -7.80 -3.20
N CYS A 127 -9.31 -6.78 -2.37
CA CYS A 127 -8.34 -6.33 -1.37
C CYS A 127 -7.92 -7.45 -0.42
N LYS A 128 -8.88 -8.19 0.17
CA LYS A 128 -8.62 -9.32 1.08
C LYS A 128 -7.76 -10.40 0.47
N LYS A 129 -7.85 -10.62 -0.85
CA LYS A 129 -7.05 -11.65 -1.54
C LYS A 129 -5.63 -11.20 -1.82
N GLU A 130 -5.43 -9.92 -2.12
CA GLU A 130 -4.14 -9.42 -2.59
C GLU A 130 -3.27 -8.85 -1.45
N ILE A 131 -3.89 -8.18 -0.45
CA ILE A 131 -3.14 -7.50 0.61
C ILE A 131 -2.40 -8.47 1.54
N VAL A 132 -2.86 -9.72 1.63
CA VAL A 132 -2.28 -10.75 2.52
C VAL A 132 -0.82 -11.08 2.18
N GLU A 133 -0.39 -10.84 0.94
CA GLU A 133 0.99 -11.05 0.49
C GLU A 133 1.89 -9.82 0.75
N THR A 134 1.34 -8.73 1.27
CA THR A 134 2.06 -7.47 1.47
C THR A 134 2.55 -7.26 2.90
N LYS A 135 3.58 -6.43 3.04
CA LYS A 135 4.19 -6.07 4.32
C LYS A 135 3.95 -4.61 4.68
N LEU A 136 3.78 -4.32 5.97
CA LEU A 136 3.60 -2.97 6.46
C LEU A 136 4.88 -2.17 6.20
N THR A 137 4.74 -1.01 5.55
CA THR A 137 5.85 -0.06 5.41
C THR A 137 5.82 0.93 6.56
N LYS A 138 7.00 1.24 7.10
CA LYS A 138 7.16 2.31 8.10
C LYS A 138 7.26 3.68 7.43
#